data_AF-A0A519IA35-F1
#
_entry.id   AF-A0A519IA35-F1
#
_cell.length_a   1.000
_cell.length_b   1.000
_cell.length_c   1.000
_cell.angle_alpha   90.00
_cell.angle_beta   90.00
_cell.angle_gamma   90.00
#
_symmetry.space_group_name_H-M   'P 1'
#
loop_
_entity.id
_entity.type
_entity.pdbx_description
1 polymer ?
#
loop_
_entity_poly.entity_id
_entity_poly.type
_entity_poly.pdbx_seq_one_letter_code
_entity_poly.pdbx_strand_id
1 'polypeptide(L)' 'MTTLTLTFNGPASQARQALGGLLQRYRAAYFVERSNNEYAVTADEVTAAELARQPLWSSRLDQVPRAR' A
#
# COMPACT_ATOMS: atom_id res chain seq x y z
N MET A 1 13.82 4.27 -0.51
CA MET A 1 12.45 4.06 -1.04
C MET A 1 12.23 2.57 -1.15
N THR A 2 11.08 2.08 -0.71
CA THR A 2 10.67 0.69 -0.75
C THR A 2 9.33 0.56 -1.45
N THR A 3 9.13 -0.56 -2.14
CA THR A 3 7.85 -0.88 -2.78
C THR A 3 7.18 -2.00 -2.00
N LEU A 4 5.91 -1.83 -1.70
CA LEU A 4 5.09 -2.81 -1.02
C LEU A 4 3.73 -2.94 -1.72
N THR A 5 3.21 -4.15 -1.73
CA THR A 5 1.85 -4.43 -2.16
C THR A 5 0.92 -4.25 -0.96
N LEU A 6 -0.05 -3.36 -1.11
CA LEU A 6 -1.14 -3.10 -0.18
C LEU A 6 -2.42 -3.76 -0.71
N THR A 7 -2.96 -4.70 0.04
CA THR A 7 -4.23 -5.35 -0.25
C THR A 7 -5.28 -4.87 0.74
N PHE A 8 -6.40 -4.36 0.24
CA PHE A 8 -7.54 -3.98 1.08
C PHE A 8 -8.32 -5.23 1.51
N ASN A 9 -8.58 -5.34 2.81
CA ASN A 9 -9.22 -6.52 3.41
C ASN A 9 -10.76 -6.46 3.44
N GLY A 10 -11.34 -5.31 3.07
CA GLY A 10 -12.79 -5.11 3.03
C GLY A 10 -13.41 -5.33 1.65
N PRO A 11 -14.69 -4.96 1.47
CA PRO A 11 -15.37 -5.02 0.18
C PRO A 11 -14.66 -4.17 -0.87
N ALA A 12 -14.46 -4.70 -2.08
CA ALA A 12 -13.74 -4.00 -3.16
C ALA A 12 -14.35 -2.63 -3.51
N SER A 13 -15.67 -2.46 -3.36
CA SER A 13 -16.36 -1.18 -3.55
C SER A 13 -15.89 -0.08 -2.58
N GLN A 14 -15.36 -0.45 -1.41
CA GLN A 14 -14.87 0.47 -0.39
C GLN A 14 -13.35 0.72 -0.48
N ALA A 15 -12.62 -0.07 -1.28
CA ALA A 15 -11.16 0.01 -1.36
C ALA A 15 -10.68 1.40 -1.81
N ARG A 16 -11.31 1.99 -2.83
CA ARG A 16 -10.96 3.33 -3.31
C ARG A 16 -11.25 4.44 -2.30
N GLN A 17 -12.35 4.31 -1.55
CA GLN A 17 -12.68 5.26 -0.48
C GLN A 17 -11.64 5.18 0.65
N ALA A 18 -11.28 3.96 1.09
CA ALA A 18 -10.25 3.76 2.08
C ALA A 18 -8.87 4.24 1.59
N LEU A 19 -8.56 4.04 0.30
CA LEU A 19 -7.33 4.53 -0.33
C LEU A 19 -7.25 6.05 -0.29
N GLY A 20 -8.37 6.74 -0.52
CA GLY A 20 -8.46 8.20 -0.42
C GLY A 20 -7.97 8.73 0.93
N GLY A 21 -8.28 8.03 2.03
CA GLY A 21 -7.77 8.37 3.36
C GLY A 21 -6.24 8.22 3.48
N LEU A 22 -5.68 7.17 2.87
CA LEU A 22 -4.22 6.96 2.85
C LEU A 22 -3.52 8.02 2.00
N LEU A 23 -4.05 8.37 0.83
CA LEU A 23 -3.48 9.39 -0.05
C LEU A 23 -3.43 10.77 0.62
N GLN A 24 -4.43 11.12 1.42
CA GLN A 24 -4.47 12.38 2.16
C GLN A 24 -3.42 12.42 3.28
N ARG A 25 -3.20 11.29 3.96
CA ARG A 25 -2.28 11.17 5.11
C ARG A 25 -0.82 10.99 4.68
N TYR A 26 -0.58 10.23 3.61
CA TYR A 26 0.75 9.84 3.13
C TYR A 26 1.05 10.43 1.76
N ARG A 27 1.11 11.77 1.69
CA ARG A 27 1.28 12.51 0.42
C ARG A 27 2.59 12.23 -0.33
N ALA A 28 3.59 11.71 0.38
CA ALA A 28 4.90 11.35 -0.19
C ALA A 28 4.91 9.92 -0.77
N ALA A 29 3.88 9.11 -0.54
CA ALA A 29 3.76 7.78 -1.08
C ALA A 29 3.06 7.78 -2.44
N TYR A 30 3.56 6.96 -3.35
CA TYR A 30 3.00 6.78 -4.68
C TYR A 30 2.24 5.46 -4.75
N PHE A 31 0.95 5.52 -5.11
CA PHE A 31 0.05 4.35 -5.14
C PHE A 31 -0.36 4.05 -6.58
N VAL A 32 -0.26 2.79 -6.99
CA VAL A 32 -0.66 2.28 -8.31
C VAL A 32 -1.64 1.13 -8.12
N GLU A 33 -2.85 1.26 -8.65
CA GLU A 33 -3.84 0.18 -8.63
C GLU A 33 -3.38 -0.96 -9.54
N ARG A 34 -3.19 -2.16 -8.97
CA ARG A 34 -2.92 -3.41 -9.71
C ARG A 34 -4.20 -4.20 -9.94
N SER A 35 -5.15 -4.13 -9.00
CA SER A 35 -6.47 -4.77 -9.06
C SER A 35 -7.43 -4.05 -8.12
N ASN A 36 -8.73 -4.37 -8.19
CA ASN A 36 -9.79 -3.66 -7.45
C ASN A 36 -9.56 -3.52 -5.92
N ASN A 37 -8.74 -4.39 -5.32
CA ASN A 37 -8.38 -4.36 -3.91
C ASN A 37 -6.85 -4.38 -3.68
N GLU A 38 -6.03 -4.29 -4.72
CA GLU A 38 -4.57 -4.43 -4.61
C GLU A 38 -3.86 -3.23 -5.24
N TYR A 39 -2.91 -2.67 -4.49
CA TYR A 39 -2.19 -1.46 -4.86
C TYR A 39 -0.70 -1.66 -4.63
N ALA A 40 0.13 -1.37 -5.62
CA ALA A 40 1.56 -1.21 -5.41
C ALA A 40 1.84 0.18 -4.86
N VAL A 41 2.61 0.25 -3.78
CA VAL A 41 2.88 1.50 -3.07
C VAL A 41 4.38 1.68 -2.91
N THR A 42 4.89 2.78 -3.45
CA THR A 42 6.29 3.18 -3.30
C THR A 42 6.38 4.32 -2.31
N ALA A 43 7.13 4.13 -1.23
CA ALA A 43 7.28 5.13 -0.17
C ALA A 43 8.66 5.05 0.50
N ASP A 44 8.97 5.98 1.40
CA ASP A 44 10.09 5.82 2.32
C ASP A 44 9.80 4.71 3.37
N GLU A 45 10.84 4.26 4.08
CA GLU A 45 10.72 3.15 5.03
C GLU A 45 9.79 3.46 6.22
N VAL A 46 9.73 4.72 6.66
CA VAL A 46 8.85 5.13 7.77
C VAL A 46 7.40 5.06 7.31
N THR A 47 7.10 5.66 6.16
CA THR A 47 5.77 5.62 5.56
C THR A 47 5.33 4.18 5.26
N ALA A 48 6.24 3.34 4.73
CA ALA A 48 5.96 1.93 4.48
C ALA A 48 5.63 1.14 5.76
N ALA A 49 6.37 1.37 6.84
CA ALA A 49 6.09 0.76 8.14
C ALA A 49 4.73 1.20 8.72
N GLU A 50 4.36 2.47 8.52
CA GLU A 50 3.05 3.00 8.94
C GLU A 50 1.90 2.46 8.09
N LEU A 51 2.11 2.30 6.78
CA LEU A 51 1.15 1.66 5.88
C LEU A 51 0.94 0.18 6.24
N ALA A 52 1.99 -0.51 6.68
CA ALA A 52 1.91 -1.89 7.13
C ALA A 52 1.09 -2.08 8.43
N ARG A 53 0.85 -1.00 9.19
CA ARG A 53 0.08 -1.00 10.43
C ARG A 53 -1.40 -0.63 10.23
N GLN A 54 -1.84 -0.38 8.99
CA GLN A 54 -3.21 0.04 8.74
C GLN A 54 -4.19 -1.14 8.95
N PRO A 55 -5.22 -1.00 9.80
CA PRO A 55 -6.04 -2.14 10.24
C PRO A 55 -6.88 -2.76 9.12
N LEU A 56 -7.27 -1.97 8.12
CA LEU A 56 -8.07 -2.43 6.98
C LEU A 56 -7.22 -2.98 5.83
N TRP A 57 -5.89 -3.01 5.98
CA TRP A 57 -4.98 -3.30 4.90
C TRP A 57 -3.95 -4.36 5.30
N SER A 58 -3.70 -5.29 4.39
CA SER A 58 -2.57 -6.19 4.46
C SER A 58 -1.44 -5.66 3.59
N SER A 59 -0.22 -5.72 4.09
CA SER A 59 0.96 -5.32 3.32
C SER A 59 1.88 -6.51 3.08
N ARG A 60 2.49 -6.55 1.90
CA ARG A 60 3.60 -7.45 1.57
C ARG A 60 4.70 -6.59 0.96
N LEU A 61 5.90 -6.64 1.51
CA LEU A 61 7.04 -6.03 0.85
C LEU A 61 7.23 -6.74 -0.49
N ASP A 62 7.25 -5.98 -1.58
CA ASP A 62 7.59 -6.50 -2.89
C ASP A 62 9.10 -6.73 -2.81
N GLN A 63 9.51 -7.94 -2.42
CA GLN A 63 10.92 -8.25 -2.24
C GLN A 63 11.62 -7.99 -3.58
N VAL A 64 12.46 -6.96 -3.63
CA VAL A 64 13.48 -6.81 -4.67
C VAL A 64 14.16 -8.18 -4.76
N PRO A 65 14.16 -8.85 -5.92
CA PRO A 65 14.76 -10.16 -6.03
C PRO A 65 16.24 -10.00 -5.63
N ARG A 66 16.61 -10.57 -4.49
CA ARG A 66 18.01 -10.72 -4.13
C ARG A 66 18.58 -11.70 -5.14
N ALA A 67 19.17 -11.17 -6.21
CA ALA A 67 20.04 -11.94 -7.08
C ALA A 67 21.10 -12.58 -6.17
N ARG A 68 21.10 -13.92 -6.15
CA ARG A 68 22.22 -14.73 -5.66
C ARG A 68 23.01 -15.18 -6.88
#